data_AF-A0A363NL01-F1
#
_entry.id   AF-A0A363NL01-F1
#
_cell.length_a   1.000
_cell.length_b   1.000
_cell.length_c   1.000
_cell.angle_alpha   90.00
_cell.angle_beta   90.00
_cell.angle_gamma   90.00
#
_symmetry.space_group_name_H-M   'P 1'
#
loop_
_entity.id
_entity.type
_entity.pdbx_description
1 polymer ?
#
loop_
_entity_poly.entity_id
_entity_poly.type
_entity_poly.pdbx_seq_one_letter_code
_entity_poly.pdbx_strand_id
1 'polypeptide(L)'
;MEKAKDNTWKCRATGKVGFPSLIEAQWAMLHFKFKSRVRNKLDGRRIKHRMGKDACKRAYYCKFCKGYHITKWDKGHFSNYKTKAESWKIPDVLGNWNYLIE
;
A
#
# COMPACT_ATOMS: atom_id res chain seq x y z
N MET A 1 -16.49 -9.90 18.57
CA MET A 1 -15.58 -9.37 17.53
C MET A 1 -14.50 -8.56 18.22
N GLU A 2 -13.37 -9.20 18.54
CA GLU A 2 -12.19 -8.48 19.02
C GLU A 2 -11.76 -7.49 17.94
N LYS A 3 -11.68 -6.20 18.31
CA LYS A 3 -11.04 -5.20 17.47
C LYS A 3 -9.57 -5.60 17.34
N ALA A 4 -9.17 -6.12 16.19
CA ALA A 4 -7.76 -6.27 15.85
C ALA A 4 -7.11 -4.90 16.08
N LYS A 5 -6.26 -4.78 17.11
CA LYS A 5 -5.39 -3.62 17.28
C LYS A 5 -4.71 -3.40 15.93
N ASP A 6 -4.75 -2.17 15.41
CA ASP A 6 -4.09 -1.82 14.15
C ASP A 6 -2.61 -2.23 14.26
N ASN A 7 -2.26 -3.41 13.75
CA ASN A 7 -0.92 -4.00 13.79
C ASN A 7 0.01 -3.29 12.80
N THR A 8 -0.16 -1.97 12.66
CA THR A 8 0.60 -1.14 11.76
C THR A 8 1.72 -0.44 12.53
N TRP A 9 2.88 -0.29 11.91
CA TRP A 9 4.02 0.39 12.51
C TRP A 9 4.70 1.30 11.51
N LYS A 10 5.52 2.24 11.98
CA LYS A 10 6.29 3.11 11.08
C LYS A 10 7.62 2.42 10.73
N CYS A 11 7.87 2.21 9.44
CA CYS A 11 9.15 1.70 8.96
C CYS A 11 10.24 2.75 9.16
N ARG A 12 11.30 2.42 9.92
CA ARG A 12 12.43 3.32 10.15
C ARG A 12 13.23 3.65 8.88
N ALA A 13 13.32 2.70 7.94
CA ALA A 13 14.09 2.86 6.71
C ALA A 13 13.39 3.73 5.65
N THR A 14 12.07 3.59 5.51
CA THR A 14 11.30 4.29 4.46
C THR A 14 10.40 5.40 4.98
N GLY A 15 10.18 5.48 6.30
CA GLY A 15 9.21 6.38 6.92
C GLY A 15 7.74 6.02 6.66
N LYS A 16 7.48 4.95 5.89
CA LYS A 16 6.12 4.52 5.49
C LYS A 16 5.47 3.66 6.57
N VAL A 17 4.14 3.56 6.52
CA VAL A 17 3.37 2.62 7.34
C VAL A 17 3.63 1.19 6.84
N GLY A 18 4.06 0.33 7.75
CA GLY A 18 4.21 -1.11 7.62
C GLY A 18 2.92 -1.81 8.02
N PHE A 19 2.50 -2.74 7.17
CA PHE A 19 1.41 -3.69 7.40
C PHE A 19 2.01 -5.09 7.59
N PRO A 20 1.45 -5.91 8.49
CA PRO A 20 1.97 -7.25 8.78
C PRO A 20 1.69 -8.23 7.63
N SER A 21 0.58 -8.05 6.91
CA SER A 21 0.20 -8.90 5.78
C SER A 21 -0.08 -8.08 4.52
N LEU A 22 0.03 -8.74 3.36
CA LEU A 22 -0.31 -8.15 2.07
C LEU A 22 -1.80 -7.78 2.01
N ILE A 23 -2.65 -8.65 2.56
CA ILE A 23 -4.10 -8.49 2.60
C ILE A 23 -4.45 -7.22 3.37
N GLU A 24 -3.85 -6.98 4.54
CA GLU A 24 -4.07 -5.75 5.31
C GLU A 24 -3.63 -4.49 4.56
N ALA A 25 -2.50 -4.55 3.85
CA ALA A 25 -2.04 -3.44 3.02
C ALA A 25 -3.02 -3.15 1.85
N GLN A 26 -3.60 -4.20 1.25
CA GLN A 26 -4.59 -4.07 0.18
C GLN A 26 -5.93 -3.53 0.71
N TRP A 27 -6.38 -4.00 1.88
CA TRP A 27 -7.57 -3.47 2.55
C TRP A 27 -7.40 -1.98 2.87
N ALA A 28 -6.26 -1.60 3.46
CA ALA A 28 -5.96 -0.20 3.73
C ALA A 28 -5.95 0.63 2.42
N MET A 29 -5.34 0.11 1.35
CA MET A 29 -5.36 0.74 0.03
C MET A 29 -6.79 0.92 -0.51
N LEU A 30 -7.64 -0.09 -0.36
CA LEU A 30 -9.04 -0.05 -0.78
C LEU A 30 -9.84 0.98 0.04
N HIS A 31 -9.65 1.02 1.36
CA HIS A 31 -10.22 2.04 2.24
C HIS A 31 -9.79 3.45 1.84
N PHE A 32 -8.51 3.69 1.53
CA PHE A 32 -8.04 4.97 1.02
C PHE A 32 -8.74 5.34 -0.31
N LYS A 33 -8.84 4.40 -1.26
CA LYS A 33 -9.55 4.61 -2.53
C LYS A 33 -11.03 4.97 -2.30
N PHE A 34 -11.74 4.26 -1.43
CA PHE A 34 -13.15 4.55 -1.12
C PHE A 34 -13.32 5.91 -0.43
N LYS A 35 -12.51 6.22 0.59
CA LYS A 35 -12.53 7.52 1.28
C LYS A 35 -12.26 8.68 0.32
N SER A 36 -11.41 8.47 -0.68
CA SER A 36 -11.09 9.46 -1.70
C SER A 36 -12.23 9.72 -2.69
N ARG A 37 -13.12 8.73 -2.94
CA ARG A 37 -14.30 8.88 -3.81
C ARG A 37 -15.41 9.67 -3.12
N VAL A 38 -15.58 9.47 -1.81
CA VAL A 38 -16.65 10.08 -1.00
C VAL A 38 -16.42 11.58 -0.73
N ARG A 39 -15.20 12.09 -0.90
CA ARG A 39 -14.84 13.50 -0.61
C ARG A 39 -15.13 14.51 -1.73
N ASN A 40 -15.63 14.08 -2.88
CA ASN A 40 -16.13 15.02 -3.89
C ASN A 40 -17.53 15.50 -3.46
N LYS A 41 -17.52 16.57 -2.65
CA LYS A 41 -18.69 17.11 -1.96
C LYS A 41 -19.83 17.46 -2.91
N LEU A 42 -21.03 17.02 -2.52
CA LEU A 42 -22.34 17.50 -2.97
C LEU A 42 -22.59 18.98 -2.60
N ASP A 43 -21.74 19.58 -1.75
CA ASP A 43 -21.89 20.95 -1.19
C ASP A 43 -21.28 22.08 -2.05
N GLY A 44 -20.93 21.84 -3.32
CA GLY A 44 -20.45 22.89 -4.24
C GLY A 44 -19.09 23.54 -3.92
N ARG A 45 -18.37 23.09 -2.88
CA ARG A 45 -17.05 23.67 -2.52
C ARG A 45 -15.93 23.16 -3.44
N ARG A 46 -15.19 24.10 -4.05
CA ARG A 46 -14.03 23.82 -4.93
C ARG A 46 -12.96 22.99 -4.22
N ILE A 47 -12.63 21.83 -4.79
CA ILE A 47 -11.49 21.01 -4.36
C ILE A 47 -10.21 21.71 -4.85
N LYS A 48 -9.27 21.98 -3.94
CA LYS A 48 -7.97 22.59 -4.29
C LYS A 48 -7.18 21.66 -5.21
N HIS A 49 -6.59 22.23 -6.25
CA HIS A 49 -5.66 21.53 -7.15
C HIS A 49 -4.54 20.89 -6.31
N ARG A 50 -4.24 19.60 -6.53
CA ARG A 50 -3.29 18.76 -5.74
C ARG A 50 -3.74 18.30 -4.33
N MET A 51 -4.96 18.63 -3.87
CA MET A 51 -5.57 17.97 -2.69
C MET A 51 -6.46 16.77 -3.05
N GLY A 52 -6.46 16.37 -4.33
CA GLY A 52 -7.25 15.27 -4.87
C GLY A 52 -6.56 13.91 -4.72
N LYS A 53 -7.39 12.91 -4.35
CA LYS A 53 -7.21 11.45 -4.26
C LYS A 53 -5.82 10.93 -3.84
N ASP A 54 -5.82 10.12 -2.79
CA ASP A 54 -4.63 9.38 -2.34
C ASP A 54 -4.05 8.56 -3.50
N ALA A 55 -2.80 8.84 -3.87
CA ALA A 55 -2.09 8.16 -4.97
C ALA A 55 -1.63 6.73 -4.57
N CYS A 56 -2.39 6.05 -3.73
CA CYS A 56 -2.12 4.70 -3.25
C CYS A 56 -2.49 3.69 -4.34
N LYS A 57 -1.48 3.22 -5.09
CA LYS A 57 -1.69 2.35 -6.27
C LYS A 57 -1.41 0.88 -6.00
N ARG A 58 -0.35 0.56 -5.23
CA ARG A 58 0.12 -0.83 -5.04
C ARG A 58 0.67 -1.06 -3.64
N ALA A 59 0.64 -2.30 -3.18
CA ALA A 59 1.33 -2.76 -1.98
C ALA A 59 2.60 -3.54 -2.38
N TYR A 60 3.70 -3.35 -1.64
CA TYR A 60 4.97 -4.03 -1.88
C TYR A 60 5.64 -4.43 -0.56
N TYR A 61 6.31 -5.58 -0.55
CA TYR A 61 7.07 -6.05 0.60
C TYR A 61 8.33 -5.22 0.83
N CYS A 62 8.67 -4.89 2.07
CA CYS A 62 9.88 -4.18 2.43
C CYS A 62 10.80 -5.04 3.30
N LYS A 63 12.00 -5.33 2.79
CA LYS A 63 13.01 -6.15 3.50
C LYS A 63 13.47 -5.59 4.85
N PHE A 64 13.39 -4.28 5.06
CA PHE A 64 13.94 -3.64 6.26
C PHE A 64 13.01 -3.76 7.46
N CYS A 65 11.71 -3.60 7.25
CA CYS A 65 10.71 -3.76 8.31
C CYS A 65 10.05 -5.13 8.29
N LYS A 66 10.34 -5.97 7.29
CA LYS A 66 9.72 -7.28 7.06
C LYS A 66 8.18 -7.21 6.93
N GLY A 67 7.65 -6.07 6.52
CA GLY A 67 6.22 -5.84 6.33
C GLY A 67 5.91 -5.26 4.95
N TYR A 68 4.64 -5.00 4.68
CA TYR A 68 4.14 -4.46 3.42
C TYR A 68 3.92 -2.96 3.51
N HIS A 69 4.23 -2.23 2.44
CA HIS A 69 4.04 -0.79 2.32
C HIS A 69 3.14 -0.47 1.12
N ILE A 70 2.38 0.63 1.24
CA ILE A 70 1.63 1.18 0.11
C ILE A 70 2.53 2.17 -0.67
N THR A 71 2.42 2.16 -2.00
CA THR A 71 3.19 3.02 -2.90
C THR A 71 2.33 3.61 -4.02
N LYS A 72 2.85 4.68 -4.62
CA LYS A 72 2.31 5.35 -5.82
C LYS A 72 2.90 4.83 -7.14
N TRP A 73 3.70 3.77 -7.08
CA TRP A 73 4.36 3.19 -8.25
C TRP A 73 3.36 2.71 -9.30
N ASP A 74 3.70 2.96 -10.55
CA ASP A 74 3.04 2.35 -11.71
C ASP A 74 3.45 0.88 -11.86
N LYS A 75 2.96 0.22 -12.91
CA LYS A 75 3.23 -1.20 -13.15
C LYS A 75 4.71 -1.44 -13.43
N GLY A 76 5.36 -0.58 -14.21
CA GLY A 76 6.77 -0.72 -14.59
C GLY A 76 7.72 -0.60 -13.39
N HIS A 77 7.57 0.44 -12.59
CA HIS A 77 8.36 0.61 -11.36
C HIS A 77 8.14 -0.54 -10.37
N PHE A 78 6.91 -1.04 -10.28
CA PHE A 78 6.57 -2.16 -9.42
C PHE A 78 7.21 -3.47 -9.90
N SER A 79 7.16 -3.77 -11.21
CA SER A 79 7.80 -4.95 -11.79
C SER A 79 9.31 -4.93 -11.57
N ASN A 80 9.97 -3.79 -11.83
CA ASN A 80 11.41 -3.65 -11.60
C ASN A 80 11.77 -3.88 -10.13
N TYR A 81 10.95 -3.39 -9.21
CA TYR A 81 11.12 -3.66 -7.79
C TYR A 81 10.93 -5.13 -7.45
N LYS A 82 9.89 -5.77 -8.01
CA LYS A 82 9.59 -7.19 -7.78
C LYS A 82 10.76 -8.06 -8.22
N THR A 83 11.31 -7.87 -9.41
CA THR A 83 12.50 -8.59 -9.88
C THR A 83 13.69 -8.39 -8.94
N LYS A 84 13.92 -7.15 -8.48
CA LYS A 84 14.97 -6.87 -7.49
C LYS A 84 14.69 -7.53 -6.14
N ALA A 85 13.44 -7.59 -5.70
CA ALA A 85 13.06 -8.18 -4.43
C ALA A 85 13.12 -9.72 -4.46
N GLU A 86 12.79 -10.35 -5.58
CA GLU A 86 12.94 -11.79 -5.83
C GLU A 86 14.42 -12.23 -5.81
N SER A 87 15.33 -11.35 -6.25
CA SER A 87 16.77 -11.59 -6.14
C SER A 87 17.29 -11.56 -4.68
N TRP A 88 16.49 -11.06 -3.74
CA TRP A 88 16.86 -11.11 -2.33
C TRP A 88 16.67 -12.53 -1.84
N LYS A 89 17.74 -13.17 -1.36
CA LYS A 89 17.69 -14.45 -0.64
C LYS A 89 17.00 -14.26 0.72
N ILE A 90 15.72 -13.92 0.71
CA ILE A 90 14.86 -13.84 1.88
C ILE A 90 14.24 -15.22 1.99
N PRO A 91 14.65 -16.05 2.96
CA PRO A 91 13.99 -17.33 3.18
C PRO A 91 12.54 -17.01 3.59
N ASP A 92 11.58 -17.72 3.00
CA ASP A 92 10.18 -17.87 3.47
C ASP A 92 9.10 -16.81 3.16
N VAL A 93 9.35 -15.71 2.43
CA VAL A 93 8.32 -14.64 2.27
C VAL A 93 7.88 -14.35 0.83
N LEU A 94 8.55 -14.93 -0.17
CA LEU A 94 8.39 -14.56 -1.58
C LEU A 94 7.29 -15.34 -2.34
N GLY A 95 6.57 -16.25 -1.68
CA GLY A 95 5.68 -17.21 -2.34
C GLY A 95 4.37 -16.68 -2.93
N ASN A 96 3.98 -15.42 -2.70
CA ASN A 96 2.65 -14.97 -3.14
C ASN A 96 2.63 -13.51 -3.62
N TRP A 97 3.24 -13.27 -4.79
CA TRP A 97 3.17 -12.00 -5.52
C TRP A 97 2.12 -12.03 -6.64
N ASN A 98 1.02 -12.78 -6.49
CA ASN A 98 -0.04 -12.85 -7.49
C ASN A 98 -0.96 -11.62 -7.41
N TYR A 99 -0.95 -10.84 -8.48
CA TYR A 99 -1.73 -9.61 -8.66
C TYR A 99 -2.85 -9.84 -9.67
N LEU A 100 -4.09 -9.83 -9.21
CA LEU A 100 -5.29 -9.58 -10.04
C LEU A 100 -6.24 -8.70 -9.26
N ILE A 101 -5.96 -7.39 -9.22
CA ILE A 101 -7.01 -6.37 -9.07
C ILE A 101 -6.57 -5.22 -9.97
N GLU A 102 -6.90 -5.35 -11.26
CA GLU A 102 -6.95 -4.23 -12.20
C GLU A 102 -8.06 -3.24 -11.81
#